data_AF-A0A2N2PYI2-F1
#
_entry.id   AF-A0A2N2PYI2-F1
#
_cell.length_a   1.000
_cell.length_b   1.000
_cell.length_c   1.000
_cell.angle_alpha   90.00
_cell.angle_beta   90.00
_cell.angle_gamma   90.00
#
_symmetry.space_group_name_H-M   'P 1'
#
loop_
_entity.id
_entity.type
_entity.pdbx_description
1 polymer ?
#
loop_
_entity_poly.entity_id
_entity_poly.type
_entity_poly.pdbx_seq_one_letter_code
_entity_poly.pdbx_strand_id
1 'polypeptide(L)'
;MSLTRKKMFERNLALTRDMLLEIIQHPEKADDIPDGARVVGLPRDDPELLKANLKLVAKLARDGDPRPIVLIPENGRQGSSEHGLASPGVSC
;
A
#
# COMPACT_ATOMS: atom_id res chain seq x y z
N MET A 1 -11.77 -2.78 -22.76
CA MET A 1 -10.83 -1.67 -23.07
C MET A 1 -9.62 -1.78 -22.16
N SER A 2 -8.44 -1.35 -22.61
CA SER A 2 -7.22 -1.33 -21.78
C SER A 2 -7.07 0.04 -21.13
N LEU A 3 -6.74 0.07 -19.83
CA LEU A 3 -6.44 1.29 -19.10
C LEU A 3 -5.28 2.03 -19.78
N THR A 4 -5.44 3.33 -20.03
CA THR A 4 -4.39 4.13 -20.64
C THR A 4 -3.30 4.43 -19.61
N ARG A 5 -2.07 4.64 -20.08
CA ARG A 5 -0.94 4.99 -19.20
C ARG A 5 -1.23 6.24 -18.34
N LYS A 6 -1.91 7.25 -18.91
CA LYS A 6 -2.29 8.46 -18.18
C LYS A 6 -3.26 8.16 -17.03
N LYS A 7 -4.31 7.37 -17.29
CA LYS A 7 -5.27 6.97 -16.26
C LYS A 7 -4.62 6.09 -15.17
N MET A 8 -3.71 5.19 -15.56
CA MET A 8 -2.93 4.42 -14.59
C MET A 8 -2.11 5.34 -13.67
N PHE A 9 -1.42 6.33 -14.25
CA PHE A 9 -0.64 7.29 -13.48
C PHE A 9 -1.52 8.08 -12.51
N GLU A 10 -2.62 8.66 -12.99
CA GLU A 10 -3.52 9.48 -12.15
C GLU A 10 -4.08 8.68 -10.96
N ARG A 11 -4.47 7.43 -11.19
CA ARG A 11 -5.02 6.57 -10.13
C ARG A 11 -3.97 6.07 -9.15
N ASN A 12 -2.79 5.64 -9.64
CA ASN A 12 -1.68 5.26 -8.76
C ASN A 12 -1.16 6.46 -7.96
N LEU A 13 -1.23 7.68 -8.51
CA LEU A 13 -0.88 8.91 -7.79
C LEU A 13 -1.85 9.19 -6.64
N ALA A 14 -3.15 8.96 -6.84
CA ALA A 14 -4.14 9.06 -5.77
C ALA A 14 -3.84 8.03 -4.65
N LEU A 15 -3.69 6.76 -5.00
CA LEU A 15 -3.34 5.69 -4.04
C LEU A 15 -2.04 5.98 -3.27
N THR A 16 -1.04 6.53 -3.96
CA THR A 16 0.25 6.88 -3.32
C THR A 16 0.08 8.01 -2.30
N ARG A 17 -0.81 8.98 -2.54
CA ARG A 17 -1.10 10.03 -1.56
C ARG A 17 -1.74 9.47 -0.31
N ASP A 18 -2.72 8.58 -0.47
CA ASP A 18 -3.43 7.97 0.65
C ASP A 18 -2.47 7.10 1.49
N MET A 19 -1.66 6.29 0.81
CA MET A 19 -0.60 5.49 1.45
C MET A 19 0.43 6.36 2.20
N LEU A 20 0.85 7.49 1.60
CA LEU A 20 1.79 8.41 2.25
C LEU A 20 1.19 9.02 3.52
N LEU A 21 -0.09 9.43 3.47
CA LEU A 21 -0.78 9.94 4.66
C LEU A 21 -0.92 8.87 5.75
N GLU A 22 -1.12 7.61 5.37
CA GLU A 22 -1.18 6.48 6.31
C GLU A 22 0.17 6.23 6.98
N ILE A 23 1.26 6.24 6.22
CA ILE A 23 2.63 6.08 6.76
C ILE A 23 3.02 7.26 7.65
N ILE A 24 2.62 8.49 7.30
CA ILE A 24 2.89 9.67 8.16
C ILE A 24 2.17 9.53 9.52
N GLN A 25 0.96 8.99 9.52
CA GLN A 25 0.19 8.76 10.76
C GLN A 25 0.68 7.54 11.54
N HIS A 26 1.23 6.56 10.84
CA HIS A 26 1.69 5.28 11.38
C HIS A 26 3.08 4.93 10.81
N PRO A 27 4.16 5.59 11.29
CA PRO A 27 5.51 5.37 10.77
C PRO A 27 5.99 3.92 10.84
N GLU A 28 5.49 3.15 11.81
CA GLU A 28 5.78 1.71 11.97
C GLU A 28 5.43 0.89 10.72
N LYS A 29 4.50 1.36 9.89
CA LYS A 29 4.14 0.70 8.62
C LYS A 29 5.24 0.80 7.57
N ALA A 30 6.15 1.76 7.71
CA ALA A 30 7.31 1.86 6.83
C ALA A 30 8.42 0.86 7.22
N ASP A 31 8.45 0.37 8.45
CA ASP A 31 9.50 -0.55 8.93
C ASP A 31 9.46 -1.90 8.18
N ASP A 32 8.27 -2.29 7.70
CA ASP A 32 8.07 -3.48 6.89
C ASP A 32 8.51 -3.32 5.42
N ILE A 33 8.85 -2.09 4.98
CA ILE A 33 9.23 -1.78 3.61
C ILE A 33 10.76 -1.76 3.52
N PRO A 34 11.40 -2.72 2.81
CA PRO A 34 12.84 -2.74 2.68
C PRO A 34 13.37 -1.49 1.96
N ASP A 35 14.56 -1.05 2.34
CA ASP A 35 15.24 0.07 1.69
C ASP A 35 15.38 -0.16 0.17
N GLY A 36 15.01 0.86 -0.59
CA GLY A 36 15.08 0.82 -2.06
C GLY A 36 14.05 -0.10 -2.72
N ALA A 37 13.09 -0.65 -1.97
CA ALA A 37 12.02 -1.46 -2.54
C ALA A 37 11.15 -0.65 -3.50
N ARG A 38 10.64 -1.35 -4.53
CA ARG A 38 9.60 -0.83 -5.41
C ARG A 38 8.24 -1.17 -4.81
N VAL A 39 7.51 -0.15 -4.38
CA VAL A 39 6.17 -0.31 -3.83
C VAL A 39 5.13 -0.24 -4.94
N VAL A 40 4.22 -1.21 -4.98
CA VAL A 40 3.09 -1.25 -5.91
C VAL A 40 1.80 -1.50 -5.15
N GLY A 41 0.88 -0.54 -5.24
CA GLY A 41 -0.47 -0.66 -4.65
C GLY A 41 -1.34 -1.66 -5.42
N LEU A 42 -2.12 -2.46 -4.70
CA LEU A 42 -3.06 -3.43 -5.23
C LEU A 42 -4.49 -3.06 -4.76
N PRO A 43 -5.16 -2.13 -5.47
CA PRO A 43 -6.52 -1.71 -5.13
C PRO A 43 -7.50 -2.84 -5.36
N ARG A 44 -8.40 -3.09 -4.40
CA ARG A 44 -9.43 -4.13 -4.53
C ARG A 44 -10.70 -3.63 -5.21
N ASP A 45 -10.97 -2.34 -5.08
CA ASP A 45 -12.10 -1.60 -5.62
C ASP A 45 -11.90 -1.15 -7.08
N ASP A 46 -10.64 -1.05 -7.55
CA ASP A 46 -10.30 -0.83 -8.96
C ASP A 46 -9.69 -2.08 -9.62
N PRO A 47 -10.52 -3.02 -10.12
CA PRO A 47 -10.04 -4.27 -10.74
C PRO A 47 -9.24 -4.03 -12.03
N GLU A 48 -9.48 -2.91 -12.73
CA GLU A 48 -8.75 -2.58 -13.96
C GLU A 48 -7.32 -2.15 -13.62
N LEU A 49 -7.16 -1.30 -12.60
CA LEU A 49 -5.85 -0.89 -12.10
C LEU A 49 -5.11 -2.04 -11.42
N LEU A 50 -5.80 -2.88 -10.65
CA LEU A 50 -5.23 -4.10 -10.07
C LEU A 50 -4.58 -4.97 -11.15
N LYS A 51 -5.33 -5.27 -12.22
CA LYS A 51 -4.82 -6.07 -13.34
C LYS A 51 -3.63 -5.41 -14.02
N ALA A 52 -3.63 -4.09 -14.14
CA ALA A 52 -2.54 -3.35 -14.75
C ALA A 52 -1.28 -3.33 -13.86
N ASN A 53 -1.43 -3.17 -12.54
CA ASN A 53 -0.35 -3.18 -11.56
C ASN A 53 0.27 -4.59 -11.42
N LEU A 54 -0.54 -5.66 -11.45
CA LEU A 54 -0.03 -7.03 -11.49
C LEU A 54 0.80 -7.31 -12.75
N LYS A 55 0.38 -6.80 -13.92
CA LYS A 55 1.19 -6.88 -15.15
C LYS A 55 2.50 -6.11 -15.04
N LEU A 56 2.49 -4.95 -14.38
CA LEU A 56 3.70 -4.17 -14.11
C LEU A 56 4.66 -4.98 -13.24
N VAL A 57 4.19 -5.53 -12.12
CA VAL A 57 5.00 -6.38 -11.22
C VAL A 57 5.60 -7.57 -11.96
N ALA A 58 4.81 -8.29 -12.74
CA ALA A 58 5.29 -9.41 -13.54
C ALA A 58 6.32 -8.99 -14.61
N LYS A 59 6.28 -7.75 -15.09
CA LYS A 59 7.31 -7.21 -15.98
C LYS A 59 8.59 -6.90 -15.18
N LEU A 60 8.47 -6.22 -14.04
CA LEU A 60 9.61 -5.86 -13.20
C LEU A 60 10.40 -7.09 -12.72
N ALA A 61 9.68 -8.16 -12.34
CA ALA A 61 10.31 -9.42 -11.96
C ALA A 61 11.06 -10.10 -13.12
N ARG A 62 10.60 -9.92 -14.36
CA ARG A 62 11.25 -10.48 -15.56
C ARG A 62 12.42 -9.63 -16.06
N ASP A 63 12.38 -8.32 -15.84
CA ASP A 63 13.42 -7.39 -16.27
C ASP A 63 14.72 -7.53 -15.43
N GLY A 64 14.73 -8.41 -14.41
CA GLY A 64 15.93 -8.77 -13.64
C GLY A 64 16.40 -7.70 -12.66
N ASP A 65 15.54 -6.74 -12.32
CA ASP A 65 15.88 -5.73 -11.31
C ASP A 65 16.02 -6.40 -9.93
N PRO A 66 17.16 -6.21 -9.23
CA PRO A 66 17.40 -6.87 -7.94
C PRO A 66 16.60 -6.24 -6.79
N ARG A 67 15.95 -5.09 -6.98
CA ARG A 67 15.19 -4.42 -5.91
C ARG A 67 13.96 -5.22 -5.50
N PRO A 68 13.70 -5.38 -4.19
CA PRO A 68 12.48 -6.00 -3.70
C PRO A 68 11.23 -5.31 -4.24
N ILE A 69 10.20 -6.08 -4.55
CA ILE A 69 8.88 -5.55 -4.92
C ILE A 69 7.94 -5.81 -3.76
N VAL A 70 7.41 -4.73 -3.17
CA VAL A 70 6.42 -4.80 -2.09
C VAL A 70 5.04 -4.57 -2.69
N LEU A 71 4.14 -5.52 -2.43
CA LEU A 71 2.75 -5.46 -2.85
C LEU A 71 1.90 -5.06 -1.65
N ILE A 72 1.26 -3.89 -1.73
CA ILE A 72 0.42 -3.40 -0.65
C ILE A 72 -1.04 -3.60 -1.07
N PRO A 73 -1.76 -4.58 -0.49
CA PRO A 73 -3.19 -4.66 -0.69
C PRO A 73 -3.85 -3.45 -0.07
N GLU A 74 -4.81 -2.83 -0.76
CA GLU A 74 -5.76 -1.96 -0.06
C GLU A 74 -6.58 -2.84 0.89
N ASN A 75 -6.19 -2.83 2.15
CA ASN A 75 -7.00 -3.34 3.24
C ASN A 75 -8.04 -2.26 3.53
N GLY A 76 -9.28 -2.47 3.10
CA GLY A 76 -10.38 -1.61 3.51
C GLY A 76 -10.36 -1.47 5.03
N ARG A 77 -10.08 -0.27 5.54
CA ARG A 77 -10.09 0.13 6.96
C ARG A 77 -9.95 -1.07 7.92
N GLN A 78 -8.76 -1.63 8.05
CA GLN A 78 -8.53 -2.49 9.23
C GLN A 78 -8.39 -1.56 10.43
N GLY A 79 -9.41 -1.59 11.28
CA GLY A 79 -9.50 -0.84 12.51
C GLY A 79 -8.29 -1.11 13.39
N SER A 80 -7.81 -0.04 14.00
CA SER A 80 -6.94 -0.01 15.16
C SER A 80 -7.33 -1.14 16.11
N SER A 81 -6.54 -2.20 16.17
CA SER A 81 -6.49 -3.03 17.38
C SER A 81 -5.69 -2.24 18.41
N GLU A 82 -6.34 -1.24 18.99
CA GLU A 82 -5.82 -0.61 20.20
C GLU A 82 -5.93 -1.64 21.32
N HIS A 83 -4.74 -2.02 21.76
CA HIS A 83 -4.48 -2.79 22.95
C HIS A 83 -5.34 -2.30 24.11
N GLY A 84 -5.93 -3.24 24.85
CA GLY A 84 -6.72 -2.96 26.04
C GLY A 84 -5.96 -2.05 27.00
N LEU A 85 -6.40 -0.79 27.06
CA LEU A 85 -6.10 0.11 28.17
C LEU A 85 -6.79 -0.44 29.40
N ALA A 86 -6.03 -1.19 30.21
CA ALA A 86 -6.37 -1.42 31.60
C ALA A 86 -6.60 -0.04 32.25
N SER A 87 -7.83 0.22 32.68
CA SER A 87 -8.15 1.39 33.50
C SER A 87 -7.41 1.25 34.83
N PRO A 88 -6.58 2.23 35.26
CA PRO A 88 -6.25 2.30 36.67
C PRO A 88 -7.52 2.84 37.37
N GLY A 89 -8.14 1.98 38.17
CA GLY A 89 -9.18 2.40 39.10
C GLY A 89 -8.60 3.49 40.01
N VAL A 90 -9.10 4.72 39.85
CA VAL A 90 -8.88 5.76 40.84
C VAL A 90 -9.88 5.51 41.96
N SER A 91 -9.38 4.92 43.04
CA SER A 91 -9.99 4.99 44.37
C SER A 91 -9.15 5.97 45.18
N CYS A 92 -9.72 7.14 45.45
CA CYS A 92 -9.49 8.02 46.61
C CYS A 92 -10.63 9.04 46.63
#